data_AF-A0AAN8WB76-F1
#
_entry.id   AF-A0AAN8WB76-F1
#
_cell.length_a   1.000
_cell.length_b   1.000
_cell.length_c   1.000
_cell.angle_alpha   90.00
_cell.angle_beta   90.00
_cell.angle_gamma   90.00
#
_symmetry.space_group_name_H-M   'P 1'
#
loop_
_entity.id
_entity.type
_entity.pdbx_description
1 polymer ?
#
loop_
_entity_poly.entity_id
_entity_poly.type
_entity_poly.pdbx_seq_one_letter_code
_entity_poly.pdbx_strand_id
1 'polypeptide(L)'
;MVMWQDLNGGRCSMGDACTTPPDAAGVYTMLIKNFERHYTSNRAPFGLYYHAAWFTTPHHKEGFIAFLDTITGMDDVWLITNHQLLQWMRDPQLLNTVKNFPPFGCNYPERKKCTSTKVCNVWHKGGVRYMRTCQQCPEKYPWTGNTGVRSQLNDP
;
A
#
# COMPACT_ATOMS: atom_id res chain seq x y z
N MET A 1 3.31 -17.40 -1.92
CA MET A 1 3.06 -16.37 -0.89
C MET A 1 2.92 -17.07 0.45
N VAL A 2 3.69 -16.67 1.47
CA VAL A 2 3.54 -17.22 2.82
C VAL A 2 2.28 -16.60 3.41
N MET A 3 1.24 -17.41 3.65
CA MET A 3 0.01 -16.92 4.26
C MET A 3 0.27 -16.44 5.68
N TRP A 4 -0.50 -15.43 6.10
CA TRP A 4 -0.58 -15.00 7.48
C TRP A 4 -1.13 -16.12 8.36
N GLN A 5 -0.72 -16.12 9.63
CA GLN A 5 -1.30 -16.91 10.69
C GLN A 5 -1.79 -15.99 11.80
N ASP A 6 -3.08 -16.04 12.10
CA ASP A 6 -3.64 -15.28 13.22
C ASP A 6 -3.19 -15.89 14.58
N LEU A 7 -3.64 -15.28 15.68
CA LEU A 7 -3.30 -15.75 17.02
C LEU A 7 -3.96 -17.09 17.39
N ASN A 8 -5.01 -17.50 16.66
CA ASN A 8 -5.74 -18.75 16.84
C ASN A 8 -5.24 -19.86 15.88
N GLY A 9 -4.25 -19.57 15.03
CA GLY A 9 -3.73 -20.51 14.03
C GLY A 9 -4.50 -20.52 12.69
N GLY A 10 -5.50 -19.66 12.55
CA GLY A 10 -6.22 -19.43 11.30
C GLY A 10 -5.30 -18.85 10.22
N ARG A 11 -5.56 -19.18 8.95
CA ARG A 11 -4.75 -18.73 7.81
C ARG A 11 -5.49 -17.68 7.00
N CYS A 12 -4.78 -16.62 6.63
CA CYS A 12 -5.34 -15.47 5.94
C CYS A 12 -4.36 -14.96 4.85
N SER A 13 -4.90 -14.37 3.78
CA SER A 13 -4.09 -13.80 2.70
C SER A 13 -3.81 -12.31 2.89
N MET A 14 -4.70 -11.60 3.57
CA MET A 14 -4.58 -10.19 3.93
C MET A 14 -4.64 -10.06 5.45
N GLY A 15 -3.96 -9.07 6.04
CA GLY A 15 -3.90 -8.92 7.49
C GLY A 15 -5.24 -8.54 8.11
N ASP A 16 -6.08 -7.83 7.36
CA ASP A 16 -7.45 -7.47 7.74
C ASP A 16 -8.49 -8.58 7.52
N ALA A 17 -8.10 -9.68 6.88
CA ALA A 17 -8.93 -10.89 6.73
C ALA A 17 -8.67 -11.92 7.84
N CYS A 18 -7.68 -11.69 8.70
CA CYS A 18 -7.38 -12.53 9.85
C CYS A 18 -8.38 -12.28 10.99
N THR A 19 -8.48 -13.22 11.94
CA THR A 19 -9.16 -12.94 13.21
C THR A 19 -8.45 -11.79 13.90
N THR A 20 -9.12 -10.65 14.04
CA THR A 20 -8.49 -9.45 14.57
C THR A 20 -8.41 -9.52 16.11
N PRO A 21 -7.22 -9.34 16.70
CA PRO A 21 -7.09 -9.30 18.16
C PRO A 21 -7.88 -8.14 18.79
N PRO A 22 -8.35 -8.29 20.04
CA PRO A 22 -9.26 -7.31 20.68
C PRO A 22 -8.57 -6.02 21.14
N ASP A 23 -7.24 -5.98 21.14
CA ASP A 23 -6.44 -4.86 21.64
C ASP A 23 -5.18 -4.62 20.78
N ALA A 24 -4.52 -3.49 21.02
CA ALA A 24 -3.36 -3.05 20.24
C ALA A 24 -2.15 -3.99 20.43
N ALA A 25 -1.97 -4.55 21.63
CA ALA A 25 -0.87 -5.47 21.94
C ALA A 25 -1.01 -6.79 21.16
N GLY A 26 -2.23 -7.32 21.07
CA GLY A 26 -2.55 -8.48 20.26
C GLY A 26 -2.35 -8.21 18.77
N VAL A 27 -2.77 -7.04 18.28
CA VAL A 27 -2.51 -6.63 16.88
C VAL A 27 -1.01 -6.59 16.60
N TYR A 28 -0.24 -5.91 17.44
CA TYR A 28 1.22 -5.89 17.36
C TYR A 28 1.81 -7.32 17.36
N THR A 29 1.38 -8.16 18.30
CA THR A 29 1.85 -9.55 18.44
C THR A 29 1.57 -10.36 17.18
N MET A 30 0.38 -10.22 16.59
CA MET A 30 0.02 -10.89 15.35
C MET A 30 0.91 -10.44 14.19
N LEU A 31 1.18 -9.13 14.08
CA LEU A 31 2.02 -8.56 13.02
C LEU A 31 3.48 -9.05 13.14
N ILE A 32 4.09 -8.90 14.33
CA ILE A 32 5.49 -9.25 14.55
C ILE A 32 5.73 -10.75 14.40
N LYS A 33 4.80 -11.59 14.90
CA LYS A 33 4.85 -13.06 14.71
C LYS A 33 4.90 -13.43 13.23
N ASN A 34 4.13 -12.75 12.38
CA ASN A 34 4.14 -13.04 10.95
C ASN A 34 5.37 -12.46 10.24
N PHE A 35 5.87 -11.29 10.66
CA PHE A 35 7.14 -10.76 10.19
C PHE A 35 8.31 -11.71 10.52
N GLU A 36 8.40 -12.21 11.75
CA GLU A 36 9.48 -13.10 12.21
C GLU A 36 9.57 -14.38 11.38
N ARG A 37 8.44 -14.93 10.93
CA ARG A 37 8.40 -16.11 10.05
C ARG A 37 9.15 -15.89 8.73
N HIS A 38 9.15 -14.65 8.22
CA HIS A 38 9.92 -14.26 7.04
C HIS A 38 11.36 -13.93 7.43
N TYR A 39 11.52 -13.10 8.46
CA TYR A 39 12.80 -12.52 8.87
C TYR A 39 13.83 -13.57 9.33
N THR A 40 13.38 -14.62 10.02
CA THR A 40 14.21 -15.71 10.57
C THR A 40 14.41 -16.89 9.61
N SER A 41 13.76 -16.86 8.44
CA SER A 41 13.88 -17.90 7.42
C SER A 41 14.58 -17.37 6.16
N ASN A 42 14.02 -17.60 4.97
CA ASN A 42 14.62 -17.22 3.69
C ASN A 42 14.46 -15.73 3.33
N ARG A 43 13.92 -14.91 4.24
CA ARG A 43 13.66 -13.47 4.02
C ARG A 43 12.84 -13.16 2.78
N ALA A 44 11.92 -14.05 2.41
CA ALA A 44 10.93 -13.74 1.39
C ALA A 44 10.18 -12.44 1.75
N PRO A 45 9.81 -11.58 0.76
CA PRO A 45 9.12 -10.32 1.04
C PRO A 45 7.86 -10.50 1.89
N PHE A 46 7.73 -9.71 2.95
CA PHE A 46 6.58 -9.72 3.84
C PHE A 46 5.53 -8.70 3.38
N GLY A 47 4.38 -9.20 2.91
CA GLY A 47 3.31 -8.37 2.33
C GLY A 47 2.32 -7.87 3.37
N LEU A 48 2.18 -6.55 3.48
CA LEU A 48 1.19 -5.87 4.31
C LEU A 48 0.00 -5.42 3.43
N TYR A 49 -1.02 -6.26 3.30
CA TYR A 49 -2.21 -5.98 2.49
C TYR A 49 -3.41 -5.67 3.40
N TYR A 50 -3.97 -4.46 3.26
CA TYR A 50 -5.04 -3.95 4.11
C TYR A 50 -5.97 -2.99 3.34
N HIS A 51 -7.23 -2.96 3.74
CA HIS A 51 -8.17 -1.89 3.40
C HIS A 51 -8.08 -0.75 4.41
N ALA A 52 -8.21 0.50 3.94
CA ALA A 52 -8.14 1.70 4.80
C ALA A 52 -9.17 1.67 5.94
N ALA A 53 -10.34 1.07 5.71
CA ALA A 53 -11.40 0.92 6.70
C ALA A 53 -10.97 0.12 7.94
N TRP A 54 -10.02 -0.82 7.81
CA TRP A 54 -9.55 -1.60 8.96
C TRP A 54 -8.86 -0.70 10.02
N PHE A 55 -8.22 0.39 9.59
CA PHE A 55 -7.53 1.33 10.46
C PHE A 55 -8.44 2.39 11.10
N THR A 56 -9.76 2.38 10.85
CA THR A 56 -10.69 3.28 11.54
C THR A 56 -10.93 2.87 12.98
N THR A 57 -10.63 1.62 13.32
CA THR A 57 -10.66 1.12 14.70
C THR A 57 -9.37 1.53 15.43
N PRO A 58 -9.43 2.27 16.55
CA PRO A 58 -8.25 2.87 17.17
C PRO A 58 -7.13 1.87 17.52
N HIS A 59 -7.45 0.75 18.15
CA HIS A 59 -6.45 -0.22 18.60
C HIS A 59 -5.79 -0.98 17.43
N HIS A 60 -6.47 -1.13 16.29
CA HIS A 60 -5.84 -1.67 15.07
C HIS A 60 -4.72 -0.74 14.59
N LYS A 61 -5.00 0.56 14.52
CA LYS A 61 -4.03 1.57 14.09
C LYS A 61 -2.86 1.67 15.08
N GLU A 62 -3.14 1.67 16.37
CA GLU A 62 -2.13 1.73 17.42
C GLU A 62 -1.15 0.54 17.34
N GLY A 63 -1.67 -0.70 17.32
CA GLY A 63 -0.84 -1.89 17.21
C GLY A 63 -0.05 -1.97 15.90
N PHE A 64 -0.63 -1.47 14.80
CA PHE A 64 0.05 -1.40 13.51
C PHE A 64 1.19 -0.36 13.50
N ILE A 65 0.99 0.81 14.10
CA ILE A 65 2.04 1.82 14.22
C ILE A 65 3.18 1.29 15.10
N ALA A 66 2.88 0.67 16.25
CA ALA A 66 3.92 0.08 17.10
C ALA A 66 4.75 -0.98 16.36
N PHE A 67 4.12 -1.78 15.49
CA PHE A 67 4.80 -2.72 14.62
C PHE A 67 5.70 -2.02 13.60
N LEU A 68 5.21 -0.97 12.93
CA LEU A 68 6.02 -0.19 11.99
C LEU A 68 7.22 0.46 12.67
N ASP A 69 7.04 1.06 13.85
CA ASP A 69 8.13 1.66 14.63
C ASP A 69 9.22 0.62 14.95
N THR A 70 8.81 -0.61 15.30
CA THR A 70 9.73 -1.71 15.57
C THR A 70 10.55 -2.09 14.35
N ILE A 71 9.89 -2.37 13.22
CA ILE A 71 10.61 -2.87 12.03
C ILE A 71 11.41 -1.77 11.32
N THR A 72 11.01 -0.51 11.41
CA THR A 72 11.75 0.61 10.82
C THR A 72 12.95 1.01 11.66
N GLY A 73 13.02 0.60 12.93
CA GLY A 73 14.21 0.70 13.78
C GLY A 73 15.27 -0.37 13.48
N MET A 74 15.00 -1.35 12.62
CA MET A 74 15.95 -2.41 12.25
C MET A 74 16.79 -2.00 11.04
N ASP A 75 18.12 -2.03 11.16
CA ASP A 75 19.06 -1.58 10.13
C ASP A 75 18.99 -2.37 8.80
N ASP A 76 18.46 -3.58 8.84
CA ASP A 76 18.39 -4.52 7.73
C ASP A 76 16.97 -4.76 7.20
N VAL A 77 16.01 -3.89 7.57
CA VAL A 77 14.62 -3.95 7.13
C VAL A 77 14.24 -2.69 6.34
N TRP A 78 13.56 -2.89 5.22
CA TRP A 78 13.17 -1.81 4.30
C TRP A 78 11.67 -1.87 3.99
N LEU A 79 10.94 -0.78 4.30
CA LEU A 79 9.56 -0.62 3.86
C LEU A 79 9.55 -0.01 2.45
N ILE A 80 9.19 -0.83 1.45
CA ILE A 80 9.27 -0.47 0.03
C ILE A 80 7.95 -0.72 -0.69
N THR A 81 7.81 -0.14 -1.88
CA THR A 81 6.69 -0.43 -2.78
C THR A 81 6.88 -1.75 -3.53
N ASN A 82 5.81 -2.33 -4.07
CA ASN A 82 5.90 -3.51 -4.94
C ASN A 82 6.77 -3.27 -6.18
N HIS A 83 6.80 -2.04 -6.71
CA HIS A 83 7.67 -1.70 -7.84
C HIS A 83 9.15 -1.80 -7.45
N GLN A 84 9.53 -1.22 -6.31
CA GLN A 84 10.90 -1.29 -5.78
C GLN A 84 11.31 -2.73 -5.50
N LEU A 85 10.41 -3.55 -4.95
CA LEU A 85 10.67 -4.98 -4.79
C LEU A 85 11.00 -5.66 -6.12
N LEU A 86 10.24 -5.39 -7.19
CA LEU A 86 10.53 -5.94 -8.51
C LEU A 86 11.88 -5.46 -9.07
N GLN A 87 12.29 -4.21 -8.79
CA GLN A 87 13.61 -3.71 -9.18
C GLN A 87 14.72 -4.47 -8.45
N TRP A 88 14.57 -4.69 -7.15
CA TRP A 88 15.53 -5.48 -6.36
C TRP A 88 15.56 -6.95 -6.80
N MET A 89 14.43 -7.56 -7.17
CA MET A 89 14.42 -8.93 -7.69
C MET A 89 15.13 -9.07 -9.05
N ARG A 90 15.16 -8.00 -9.85
CA ARG A 90 15.88 -7.97 -11.14
C ARG A 90 17.38 -7.73 -10.95
N ASP A 91 17.76 -6.96 -9.93
CA ASP A 91 19.14 -6.64 -9.59
C ASP A 91 19.32 -6.69 -8.06
N PRO A 92 19.52 -7.89 -7.48
CA PRO A 92 19.59 -8.08 -6.03
C PRO A 92 20.77 -7.34 -5.41
N GLN A 93 20.47 -6.48 -4.45
CA GLN A 93 21.46 -5.73 -3.68
C GLN A 93 21.73 -6.36 -2.32
N LEU A 94 22.99 -6.30 -1.88
CA LEU A 94 23.41 -6.67 -0.53
C LEU A 94 23.03 -5.58 0.48
N LEU A 95 22.92 -5.93 1.76
CA LEU A 95 22.52 -4.99 2.82
C LEU A 95 23.46 -3.78 2.95
N ASN A 96 24.75 -3.93 2.66
CA ASN A 96 25.71 -2.84 2.71
C ASN A 96 25.64 -1.91 1.49
N THR A 97 25.09 -2.36 0.35
CA THR A 97 24.96 -1.55 -0.88
C THR A 97 23.56 -1.00 -1.09
N VAL A 98 22.53 -1.62 -0.49
CA VAL A 98 21.12 -1.28 -0.73
C VAL A 98 20.77 0.17 -0.37
N LYS A 99 21.47 0.78 0.59
CA LYS A 99 21.31 2.21 0.94
C LYS A 99 21.56 3.14 -0.24
N ASN A 100 22.45 2.74 -1.17
CA ASN A 100 22.79 3.49 -2.37
C ASN A 100 22.05 2.95 -3.61
N PHE A 101 21.12 2.01 -3.45
CA PHE A 101 20.39 1.43 -4.58
C PHE A 101 19.43 2.46 -5.17
N PRO A 102 19.66 2.93 -6.42
CA PRO A 102 18.90 4.06 -6.96
C PRO A 102 17.37 3.87 -6.94
N PRO A 103 16.81 2.67 -7.22
CA PRO A 103 15.38 2.43 -7.10
C PRO A 103 14.80 2.61 -5.69
N PHE A 104 15.59 2.38 -4.64
CA PHE A 104 15.16 2.61 -3.25
C PHE A 104 15.28 4.09 -2.85
N GLY A 105 15.94 4.91 -3.67
CA GLY A 105 16.01 6.35 -3.49
C GLY A 105 14.65 7.05 -3.65
N CYS A 106 14.56 8.25 -3.09
CA CYS A 106 13.38 9.11 -3.13
C CYS A 106 13.48 10.22 -4.20
N ASN A 107 14.19 9.98 -5.30
CA ASN A 107 14.44 10.98 -6.33
C ASN A 107 13.41 10.90 -7.47
N TYR A 108 12.42 11.80 -7.45
CA TYR A 108 11.34 11.83 -8.43
C TYR A 108 11.13 13.23 -9.02
N PRO A 109 12.09 13.75 -9.80
CA PRO A 109 12.05 15.14 -10.28
C PRO A 109 10.88 15.40 -11.25
N GLU A 110 10.42 14.36 -11.96
CA GLU A 110 9.33 14.47 -12.93
C GLU A 110 7.93 14.46 -12.29
N ARG A 111 7.82 14.16 -10.99
CA ARG A 111 6.52 14.14 -10.31
C ARG A 111 6.00 15.56 -10.09
N LYS A 112 5.08 15.99 -10.95
CA LYS A 112 4.38 17.27 -10.81
C LYS A 112 3.49 17.26 -9.54
N LYS A 113 3.73 18.21 -8.64
CA LYS A 113 2.85 18.45 -7.49
C LYS A 113 1.55 19.08 -7.97
N CYS A 114 0.45 18.67 -7.36
CA CYS A 114 -0.84 19.33 -7.53
C CYS A 114 -0.97 20.49 -6.55
N THR A 115 -0.90 21.72 -7.04
CA THR A 115 -1.00 22.94 -6.21
C THR A 115 -2.43 23.46 -6.09
N SER A 116 -3.27 23.22 -7.10
CA SER A 116 -4.68 23.59 -7.10
C SER A 116 -5.53 22.38 -7.47
N THR A 117 -6.49 22.05 -6.60
CA THR A 117 -7.43 20.96 -6.82
C THR A 117 -8.76 21.53 -7.32
N LYS A 118 -9.35 20.86 -8.31
CA LYS A 118 -10.70 21.13 -8.82
C LYS A 118 -11.65 20.06 -8.30
N VAL A 119 -12.87 20.47 -7.96
CA VAL A 119 -13.97 19.56 -7.67
C VAL A 119 -14.88 19.50 -8.89
N CYS A 120 -14.97 18.33 -9.51
CA CYS A 120 -15.77 18.07 -10.69
C CYS A 120 -17.06 17.36 -10.30
N ASN A 121 -18.19 17.93 -10.70
CA ASN A 121 -19.53 17.35 -10.50
C ASN A 121 -19.97 16.76 -11.83
N VAL A 122 -19.96 15.44 -11.96
CA VAL A 122 -20.24 14.74 -13.22
C VAL A 122 -21.38 13.75 -13.04
N TRP A 123 -22.29 13.68 -14.01
CA TRP A 123 -23.45 12.79 -13.93
C TRP A 123 -23.07 11.36 -14.30
N HIS A 124 -23.59 10.38 -13.55
CA HIS A 124 -23.46 8.95 -13.86
C HIS A 124 -24.61 8.13 -13.26
N LYS A 125 -25.24 7.29 -14.09
CA LYS A 125 -26.28 6.32 -13.68
C LYS A 125 -27.31 6.89 -12.67
N GLY A 126 -27.93 8.01 -13.04
CA GLY A 126 -29.01 8.61 -12.25
C GLY A 126 -28.58 9.48 -11.07
N GLY A 127 -27.29 9.78 -10.91
CA GLY A 127 -26.85 10.71 -9.87
C GLY A 127 -25.55 11.45 -10.19
N VAL A 128 -25.29 12.51 -9.41
CA VAL A 128 -24.02 13.23 -9.45
C VAL A 128 -22.93 12.39 -8.77
N ARG A 129 -21.74 12.40 -9.34
CA ARG A 129 -20.50 11.90 -8.75
C ARG A 129 -19.51 13.05 -8.61
N TYR A 130 -18.88 13.12 -7.45
CA TYR A 130 -17.89 14.12 -7.12
C TYR A 130 -16.49 13.54 -7.34
N MET A 131 -15.64 14.26 -8.05
CA MET A 131 -14.25 13.87 -8.26
C MET A 131 -13.33 15.04 -7.96
N ARG A 132 -12.29 14.81 -7.17
CA ARG A 132 -11.22 15.79 -6.95
C ARG A 132 -10.07 15.47 -7.89
N THR A 133 -9.65 16.44 -8.69
CA THR A 133 -8.56 16.28 -9.66
C THR A 133 -7.77 17.56 -9.85
N CYS A 134 -6.55 17.42 -10.32
CA CYS A 134 -5.65 18.52 -10.69
C CYS A 134 -5.66 18.76 -12.20
N GLN A 135 -6.32 17.86 -12.94
CA GLN A 135 -6.52 17.92 -14.38
C GLN A 135 -7.79 18.72 -14.72
N GLN A 136 -8.09 18.85 -16.00
CA GLN A 136 -9.39 19.35 -16.44
C GLN A 136 -10.51 18.39 -16.00
N CYS A 137 -11.68 18.94 -15.66
CA CYS A 137 -12.83 18.11 -15.35
C CYS A 137 -13.30 17.35 -16.60
N PRO A 138 -13.52 16.03 -16.51
CA PRO A 138 -14.03 15.26 -17.63
C PRO A 138 -15.48 15.66 -17.95
N GLU A 139 -15.91 15.47 -19.19
CA GLU A 139 -17.29 15.79 -19.62
C GLU A 139 -18.30 14.79 -19.03
N LYS A 140 -17.86 13.54 -18.83
CA LYS A 140 -18.65 12.44 -18.28
C LYS A 140 -17.87 11.75 -17.18
N TYR A 141 -18.56 11.09 -16.26
CA TYR A 141 -17.89 10.33 -15.21
C TYR A 141 -17.03 9.19 -15.80
N PRO A 142 -15.72 9.14 -15.51
CA PRO A 142 -14.86 8.05 -15.96
C PRO A 142 -15.38 6.71 -15.43
N TRP A 143 -15.64 5.78 -16.34
CA TRP A 143 -16.20 4.46 -16.05
C TRP A 143 -15.66 3.41 -17.03
N THR A 144 -15.97 2.14 -16.78
CA THR A 144 -15.60 1.04 -17.68
C THR A 144 -16.14 1.31 -19.10
N GLY A 145 -15.25 1.35 -20.08
CA GLY A 145 -15.56 1.64 -21.48
C GLY A 145 -15.65 3.12 -21.84
N ASN A 146 -15.53 4.05 -20.89
CA ASN A 146 -15.51 5.48 -21.19
C ASN A 146 -14.70 6.26 -20.14
N THR A 147 -13.54 6.77 -20.52
CA THR A 147 -12.64 7.49 -19.60
C THR A 147 -13.10 8.92 -19.29
N GLY A 148 -14.12 9.44 -19.98
CA GLY A 148 -14.63 10.81 -19.80
C GLY A 148 -13.68 11.91 -20.29
N VAL A 149 -12.53 11.54 -20.87
CA VAL A 149 -11.51 12.44 -21.40
C VAL A 149 -11.32 12.10 -22.87
N ARG A 150 -11.39 13.12 -23.75
CA ARG A 150 -11.07 12.93 -25.17
C ARG A 150 -9.66 12.40 -25.32
N SER A 151 -9.53 11.27 -25.99
CA SER A 151 -8.24 10.69 -26.33
C SER A 151 -8.19 10.51 -27.83
N GLN A 152 -7.10 10.93 -28.49
CA GLN A 152 -6.92 10.70 -29.93
C GLN A 152 -6.92 9.20 -30.28
N LEU A 153 -6.73 8.31 -29.29
CA LEU A 153 -6.82 6.86 -29.47
C LEU A 153 -8.27 6.32 -29.41
N ASN A 154 -9.19 7.05 -28.77
CA ASN A 154 -10.56 6.60 -28.52
C ASN A 154 -11.63 7.43 -29.26
N ASP A 155 -11.30 8.66 -29.70
CA ASP A 155 -12.18 9.61 -30.35
C ASP A 155 -11.48 10.21 -31.60
N PRO A 156 -11.51 9.53 -32.76
CA PRO A 156 -10.91 10.03 -34.01
C PRO A 156 -11.64 11.24 -34.59
#